data_AF-A0A3L7NHA6-F1
#
_entry.id   AF-A0A3L7NHA6-F1
#
_cell.length_a   1.000
_cell.length_b   1.000
_cell.length_c   1.000
_cell.angle_alpha   90.00
_cell.angle_beta   90.00
_cell.angle_gamma   90.00
#
_symmetry.space_group_name_H-M   'P 1'
#
loop_
_entity.id
_entity.type
_entity.pdbx_description
1 polymer ?
#
loop_
_entity_poly.entity_id
_entity_poly.type
_entity_poly.pdbx_seq_one_letter_code
_entity_poly.pdbx_strand_id
1 'polypeptide(L)'
;MLNRVTVLNTGSTLHTNFGGRGIWRASRLTVVGSLVLLLICATRSSVAQEKSEAAKERPKILMMHPLFVSPGLDSLVIVRGLRMDEITSVQLAGLVPSPEVTIVKKEKSGPPDRVEASVVGDTLTEVRFTLSADFSGSTVPVTVTSEAGTSAAFELLVLGQDQIIAEVEPNDSLRKAQSITAGKLISGQIGQARDVDVYEFNAETGQTVVAEVMAARHGSPLDAQLTLFDPSGQIVTIADDAEKNPDPRLETTLSGSGPWRLVLLDATDRGNSLNSYLLKLTVR
;
A
#
# COMPACT_ATOMS: atom_id res chain seq x y z
N MET A 1 -16.89 59.10 -21.13
CA MET A 1 -16.50 58.30 -22.31
C MET A 1 -17.09 56.91 -22.11
N LEU A 2 -18.33 56.60 -22.53
CA LEU A 2 -18.75 56.21 -23.89
C LEU A 2 -17.61 55.47 -24.64
N ASN A 3 -17.73 54.22 -25.09
CA ASN A 3 -18.83 53.70 -25.89
C ASN A 3 -18.93 52.16 -25.90
N ARG A 4 -20.15 51.71 -26.19
CA ARG A 4 -20.64 50.36 -26.50
C ARG A 4 -20.31 50.00 -27.95
N VAL A 5 -20.02 48.73 -28.28
CA VAL A 5 -20.28 48.20 -29.64
C VAL A 5 -20.79 46.75 -29.54
N THR A 6 -22.00 46.57 -30.06
CA THR A 6 -22.66 45.32 -30.45
C THR A 6 -22.71 45.35 -31.98
N VAL A 7 -22.37 44.27 -32.69
CA VAL A 7 -22.92 43.99 -34.04
C VAL A 7 -23.00 42.47 -34.28
N LEU A 8 -24.18 42.07 -34.75
CA LEU A 8 -24.64 40.78 -35.26
C LEU A 8 -24.30 40.61 -36.75
N ASN A 9 -24.29 39.37 -37.26
CA ASN A 9 -24.51 39.05 -38.68
C ASN A 9 -25.12 37.62 -38.71
N THR A 10 -26.43 37.40 -38.83
CA THR A 10 -27.41 37.46 -39.95
C THR A 10 -27.23 36.46 -41.10
N GLY A 11 -28.34 35.79 -41.44
CA GLY A 11 -28.61 35.06 -42.69
C GLY A 11 -29.28 33.69 -42.46
N SER A 12 -30.62 33.56 -42.36
CA SER A 12 -31.62 33.37 -43.45
C SER A 12 -31.59 31.95 -44.06
N THR A 13 -32.65 31.18 -44.34
CA THR A 13 -34.12 31.34 -44.51
C THR A 13 -34.69 29.91 -44.75
N LEU A 14 -35.71 29.43 -44.02
CA LEU A 14 -37.14 29.25 -44.42
C LEU A 14 -37.45 28.57 -45.78
N HIS A 15 -38.20 27.45 -45.76
CA HIS A 15 -39.56 27.24 -46.33
C HIS A 15 -39.90 25.73 -46.52
N THR A 16 -40.91 25.15 -45.83
CA THR A 16 -42.30 24.77 -46.25
C THR A 16 -42.38 23.69 -47.35
N ASN A 17 -43.34 22.75 -47.46
CA ASN A 17 -44.64 22.43 -46.85
C ASN A 17 -45.12 21.04 -47.37
N PHE A 18 -46.10 20.42 -46.68
CA PHE A 18 -47.25 19.57 -47.13
C PHE A 18 -47.14 18.75 -48.44
N GLY A 19 -47.51 17.47 -48.55
CA GLY A 19 -48.70 16.76 -48.05
C GLY A 19 -49.43 16.13 -49.27
N GLY A 20 -49.90 14.88 -49.18
CA GLY A 20 -50.69 14.27 -50.27
C GLY A 20 -51.05 12.80 -50.08
N ARG A 21 -52.36 12.48 -50.09
CA ARG A 21 -52.98 11.15 -49.91
C ARG A 21 -53.22 10.46 -51.25
N GLY A 22 -53.20 9.12 -51.28
CA GLY A 22 -54.37 8.34 -51.71
C GLY A 22 -54.32 7.44 -52.98
N ILE A 23 -54.42 6.11 -52.72
CA ILE A 23 -55.30 5.05 -53.32
C ILE A 23 -55.33 4.79 -54.85
N TRP A 24 -55.12 3.52 -55.29
CA TRP A 24 -56.09 2.60 -55.97
C TRP A 24 -55.43 1.36 -56.65
N ARG A 25 -55.90 0.15 -56.25
CA ARG A 25 -56.21 -1.15 -56.96
C ARG A 25 -55.40 -1.60 -58.19
N ALA A 26 -55.25 -2.88 -58.57
CA ALA A 26 -55.55 -4.23 -58.07
C ALA A 26 -54.98 -5.23 -59.12
N SER A 27 -54.66 -6.48 -58.76
CA SER A 27 -54.87 -7.67 -59.62
C SER A 27 -54.67 -8.96 -58.83
N ARG A 28 -55.64 -9.87 -58.95
CA ARG A 28 -55.67 -11.21 -58.35
C ARG A 28 -55.05 -12.23 -59.30
N LEU A 29 -54.39 -13.25 -58.76
CA LEU A 29 -54.44 -14.60 -59.33
C LEU A 29 -54.32 -15.64 -58.20
N THR A 30 -55.28 -16.55 -58.14
CA THR A 30 -55.34 -17.72 -57.25
C THR A 30 -54.73 -18.92 -57.99
N VAL A 31 -54.11 -19.87 -57.27
CA VAL A 31 -54.32 -21.35 -57.37
C VAL A 31 -53.25 -22.13 -56.57
N VAL A 32 -53.74 -22.82 -55.53
CA VAL A 32 -53.50 -24.21 -55.07
C VAL A 32 -52.08 -24.74 -54.80
N GLY A 33 -51.88 -25.24 -53.57
CA GLY A 33 -51.36 -26.60 -53.38
C GLY A 33 -50.17 -26.79 -52.43
N SER A 34 -50.45 -27.26 -51.21
CA SER A 34 -49.73 -28.31 -50.45
C SER A 34 -49.50 -27.96 -48.99
N LEU A 35 -50.26 -28.66 -48.16
CA LEU A 35 -50.21 -28.70 -46.70
C LEU A 35 -48.99 -29.56 -46.30
N VAL A 36 -47.93 -28.93 -45.77
CA VAL A 36 -46.87 -29.64 -45.03
C VAL A 36 -47.06 -29.33 -43.56
N LEU A 37 -47.59 -30.30 -42.81
CA LEU A 37 -47.74 -30.23 -41.36
C LEU A 37 -46.37 -30.52 -40.71
N LEU A 38 -45.58 -29.47 -40.46
CA LEU A 38 -44.35 -29.55 -39.70
C LEU A 38 -44.70 -29.51 -38.20
N LEU A 39 -44.77 -30.68 -37.57
CA LEU A 39 -44.83 -30.82 -36.11
C LEU A 39 -43.48 -30.39 -35.54
N ILE A 40 -43.32 -29.10 -35.25
CA ILE A 40 -42.19 -28.59 -34.47
C ILE A 40 -42.54 -28.82 -33.00
N CYS A 41 -42.03 -29.92 -32.43
CA CYS A 41 -41.91 -30.07 -30.98
C CYS A 41 -41.01 -28.94 -30.47
N ALA A 42 -41.61 -27.86 -29.98
CA ALA A 42 -40.90 -26.83 -29.24
C ALA A 42 -40.56 -27.41 -27.86
N THR A 43 -39.43 -28.12 -27.77
CA THR A 43 -38.75 -28.29 -26.49
C THR A 43 -38.30 -26.90 -26.05
N ARG A 44 -39.03 -26.29 -25.10
CA ARG A 44 -38.48 -25.19 -24.31
C ARG A 44 -37.36 -25.78 -23.46
N SER A 45 -36.16 -25.88 -24.02
CA SER A 45 -34.95 -26.00 -23.21
C SER A 45 -34.86 -24.69 -22.44
N SER A 46 -35.33 -24.68 -21.19
CA SER A 46 -34.89 -23.68 -20.23
C SER A 46 -33.41 -23.97 -19.98
N VAL A 47 -32.54 -23.37 -20.79
CA VAL A 47 -31.17 -23.16 -20.36
C VAL A 47 -31.31 -22.18 -19.21
N ALA A 48 -31.39 -22.72 -17.99
CA ALA A 48 -31.09 -21.96 -16.80
C ALA A 48 -29.67 -21.44 -17.04
N GLN A 49 -29.57 -20.15 -17.35
CA GLN A 49 -28.31 -19.46 -17.44
C GLN A 49 -27.76 -19.48 -16.02
N GLU A 50 -26.94 -20.48 -15.70
CA GLU A 50 -26.12 -20.48 -14.49
C GLU A 50 -25.32 -19.19 -14.55
N LYS A 51 -25.79 -18.19 -13.79
CA LYS A 51 -25.04 -16.99 -13.52
C LYS A 51 -23.83 -17.49 -12.75
N SER A 52 -22.72 -17.69 -13.45
CA SER A 52 -21.42 -17.98 -12.84
C SER A 52 -21.23 -16.93 -11.75
N GLU A 53 -21.36 -17.38 -10.51
CA GLU A 53 -21.06 -16.56 -9.35
C GLU A 53 -19.57 -16.27 -9.47
N ALA A 54 -19.21 -15.01 -9.68
CA ALA A 54 -17.80 -14.62 -9.76
C ALA A 54 -17.12 -15.16 -8.51
N ALA A 55 -16.11 -16.03 -8.69
CA ALA A 55 -15.41 -16.65 -7.57
C ALA A 55 -14.93 -15.54 -6.63
N LYS A 56 -15.32 -15.60 -5.34
CA LYS A 56 -14.91 -14.60 -4.36
C LYS A 56 -13.37 -14.53 -4.37
N GLU A 57 -12.83 -13.32 -4.53
CA GLU A 57 -11.37 -13.11 -4.48
C GLU A 57 -10.85 -13.40 -3.07
N ARG A 58 -9.66 -14.01 -3.00
CA ARG A 58 -8.99 -14.34 -1.74
C ARG A 58 -8.55 -13.07 -1.00
N PRO A 59 -8.47 -13.10 0.34
CA PRO A 59 -7.90 -12.01 1.11
C PRO A 59 -6.42 -11.82 0.74
N LYS A 60 -5.96 -10.57 0.76
CA LYS A 60 -4.57 -10.22 0.44
C LYS A 60 -4.01 -9.32 1.52
N ILE A 61 -2.99 -9.78 2.24
CA ILE A 61 -2.20 -8.96 3.15
C ILE A 61 -1.29 -8.07 2.31
N LEU A 62 -1.27 -6.77 2.60
CA LEU A 62 -0.44 -5.79 1.91
C LEU A 62 0.60 -5.17 2.82
N MET A 63 0.27 -5.02 4.11
CA MET A 63 1.21 -4.53 5.11
C MET A 63 0.83 -5.00 6.50
N MET A 64 1.79 -4.98 7.41
CA MET A 64 1.57 -5.20 8.83
C MET A 64 2.21 -4.05 9.62
N HIS A 65 1.53 -3.60 10.68
CA HIS A 65 2.04 -2.56 11.58
C HIS A 65 1.95 -3.03 13.04
N PRO A 66 3.03 -2.96 13.83
CA PRO A 66 4.39 -2.57 13.45
C PRO A 66 5.02 -3.52 12.40
N LEU A 67 6.10 -3.07 11.74
CA LEU A 67 6.80 -3.87 10.69
C LEU A 67 7.44 -5.15 11.21
N PHE A 68 7.62 -5.25 12.53
CA PHE A 68 8.22 -6.39 13.21
C PHE A 68 7.50 -6.69 14.52
N VAL A 69 7.73 -7.89 15.03
CA VAL A 69 7.40 -8.28 16.41
C VAL A 69 8.66 -8.78 17.13
N SER A 70 8.61 -8.82 18.45
CA SER A 70 9.71 -9.37 19.26
C SER A 70 9.27 -10.66 19.96
N PRO A 71 10.14 -11.70 19.97
CA PRO A 71 9.89 -12.93 20.72
C PRO A 71 9.59 -12.66 22.20
N GLY A 72 8.67 -13.44 22.77
CA GLY A 72 8.30 -13.39 24.18
C GLY A 72 7.38 -12.24 24.60
N LEU A 73 6.95 -11.37 23.67
CA LEU A 73 6.02 -10.28 23.95
C LEU A 73 4.62 -10.57 23.39
N ASP A 74 3.59 -10.20 24.16
CA ASP A 74 2.21 -10.10 23.65
C ASP A 74 2.13 -8.94 22.66
N SER A 75 2.04 -9.27 21.37
CA SER A 75 2.13 -8.32 20.27
C SER A 75 0.74 -8.03 19.71
N LEU A 76 0.35 -6.76 19.71
CA LEU A 76 -0.80 -6.27 18.93
C LEU A 76 -0.30 -5.88 17.54
N VAL A 77 -0.83 -6.52 16.50
CA VAL A 77 -0.45 -6.26 15.12
C VAL A 77 -1.67 -5.93 14.29
N ILE A 78 -1.58 -4.84 13.52
CA ILE A 78 -2.57 -4.47 12.51
C ILE A 78 -2.18 -5.16 11.21
N VAL A 79 -3.04 -6.03 10.70
CA VAL A 79 -2.94 -6.65 9.37
C VAL A 79 -3.79 -5.85 8.40
N ARG A 80 -3.16 -5.10 7.50
CA ARG A 80 -3.85 -4.29 6.48
C ARG A 80 -3.80 -4.94 5.11
N GLY A 81 -4.88 -4.80 4.36
CA GLY A 81 -5.00 -5.45 3.07
C GLY A 81 -6.37 -5.33 2.41
N LEU A 82 -6.62 -6.24 1.48
CA LEU A 82 -7.91 -6.39 0.82
C LEU A 82 -8.68 -7.52 1.49
N ARG A 83 -9.95 -7.27 1.85
CA ARG A 83 -10.88 -8.27 2.43
C ARG A 83 -10.43 -8.80 3.81
N MET A 84 -9.74 -7.97 4.59
CA MET A 84 -9.36 -8.32 5.97
C MET A 84 -10.58 -8.40 6.88
N ASP A 85 -11.66 -7.67 6.59
CA ASP A 85 -12.93 -7.72 7.31
C ASP A 85 -13.68 -9.05 7.17
N GLU A 86 -13.40 -9.80 6.10
CA GLU A 86 -14.01 -11.10 5.79
C GLU A 86 -13.26 -12.31 6.39
N ILE A 87 -12.07 -12.11 6.97
CA ILE A 87 -11.26 -13.23 7.46
C ILE A 87 -11.87 -13.89 8.70
N THR A 88 -11.65 -15.20 8.82
CA THR A 88 -12.11 -16.05 9.92
C THR A 88 -10.96 -16.54 10.80
N SER A 89 -9.74 -16.60 10.27
CA SER A 89 -8.55 -16.97 11.05
C SER A 89 -7.27 -16.32 10.52
N VAL A 90 -6.29 -16.18 11.42
CA VAL A 90 -4.91 -15.78 11.13
C VAL A 90 -3.98 -16.86 11.66
N GLN A 91 -2.95 -17.21 10.90
CA GLN A 91 -2.00 -18.26 11.24
C GLN A 91 -0.56 -17.78 11.02
N LEU A 92 0.30 -18.12 11.99
CA LEU A 92 1.74 -18.03 11.83
C LEU A 92 2.22 -19.36 11.22
N ALA A 93 2.38 -19.38 9.90
CA ALA A 93 2.66 -20.57 9.12
C ALA A 93 4.08 -21.09 9.37
N GLY A 94 4.25 -22.41 9.31
CA GLY A 94 5.55 -23.06 9.51
C GLY A 94 5.96 -23.30 10.98
N LEU A 95 5.18 -22.82 11.95
CA LEU A 95 5.42 -23.08 13.39
C LEU A 95 4.64 -24.31 13.88
N VAL A 96 5.30 -25.17 14.67
CA VAL A 96 4.69 -26.38 15.25
C VAL A 96 5.10 -26.51 16.73
N PRO A 97 4.16 -26.36 17.69
CA PRO A 97 2.79 -25.88 17.49
C PRO A 97 2.77 -24.43 17.00
N SER A 98 1.78 -24.07 16.18
CA SER A 98 1.55 -22.66 15.83
C SER A 98 0.95 -21.95 17.04
N PRO A 99 1.45 -20.76 17.42
CA PRO A 99 0.87 -20.01 18.52
C PRO A 99 -0.56 -19.60 18.20
N GLU A 100 -1.37 -19.48 19.24
CA GLU A 100 -2.74 -18.98 19.11
C GLU A 100 -2.72 -17.50 18.70
N VAL A 101 -3.52 -17.16 17.69
CA VAL A 101 -3.71 -15.78 17.22
C VAL A 101 -5.15 -15.37 17.48
N THR A 102 -5.33 -14.34 18.31
CA THR A 102 -6.64 -13.78 18.63
C THR A 102 -6.96 -12.63 17.68
N ILE A 103 -8.09 -12.71 16.96
CA ILE A 103 -8.62 -11.56 16.23
C ILE A 103 -9.32 -10.63 17.23
N VAL A 104 -8.79 -9.42 17.40
CA VAL A 104 -9.32 -8.41 18.33
C VAL A 104 -10.42 -7.59 17.67
N LYS A 105 -10.18 -7.14 16.43
CA LYS A 105 -11.08 -6.23 15.71
C LYS A 105 -10.91 -6.41 14.21
N LYS A 106 -11.99 -6.23 13.47
CA LYS A 106 -12.01 -6.18 12.00
C LYS A 106 -12.75 -4.93 11.56
N GLU A 107 -12.20 -4.18 10.62
CA GLU A 107 -12.85 -2.97 10.14
C GLU A 107 -12.51 -2.64 8.68
N LYS A 108 -13.41 -1.87 8.06
CA LYS A 108 -13.09 -1.16 6.82
C LYS A 108 -12.33 0.10 7.18
N SER A 109 -11.20 0.30 6.53
CA SER A 109 -10.35 1.47 6.73
C SER A 109 -9.74 1.80 5.37
N GLY A 110 -10.31 2.80 4.71
CA GLY A 110 -9.81 3.27 3.41
C GLY A 110 -8.31 3.63 3.48
N PRO A 111 -7.63 3.62 2.33
CA PRO A 111 -6.25 4.07 2.26
C PRO A 111 -6.16 5.57 2.63
N PRO A 112 -5.01 6.04 3.12
CA PRO A 112 -4.76 7.46 3.28
C PRO A 112 -4.92 8.23 1.97
N ASP A 113 -5.12 9.55 2.07
CA ASP A 113 -5.28 10.42 0.89
C ASP A 113 -4.14 10.22 -0.12
N ARG A 114 -4.51 10.01 -1.39
CA ARG A 114 -3.58 9.82 -2.52
C ARG A 114 -2.68 8.58 -2.40
N VAL A 115 -3.05 7.62 -1.56
CA VAL A 115 -2.50 6.25 -1.56
C VAL A 115 -3.58 5.32 -2.13
N GLU A 116 -3.18 4.45 -3.06
CA GLU A 116 -4.13 3.52 -3.68
C GLU A 116 -4.42 2.34 -2.73
N ALA A 117 -5.66 1.84 -2.75
CA ALA A 117 -6.05 0.67 -1.95
C ALA A 117 -5.25 -0.60 -2.32
N SER A 118 -4.74 -0.67 -3.55
CA SER A 118 -3.86 -1.77 -3.99
C SER A 118 -2.50 -1.78 -3.30
N VAL A 119 -2.09 -0.66 -2.67
CA VAL A 119 -0.81 -0.50 -1.96
C VAL A 119 -0.96 -0.85 -0.48
N VAL A 120 -1.96 -0.28 0.22
CA VAL A 120 -2.11 -0.41 1.68
C VAL A 120 -3.41 -1.09 2.14
N GLY A 121 -4.28 -1.44 1.20
CA GLY A 121 -5.59 -2.01 1.50
C GLY A 121 -6.64 -0.98 1.92
N ASP A 122 -7.89 -1.41 1.85
CA ASP A 122 -9.09 -0.68 2.26
C ASP A 122 -9.78 -1.31 3.48
N THR A 123 -9.15 -2.34 4.06
CA THR A 123 -9.63 -3.08 5.24
C THR A 123 -8.46 -3.45 6.13
N LEU A 124 -8.73 -3.60 7.43
CA LEU A 124 -7.74 -4.03 8.41
C LEU A 124 -8.32 -4.97 9.46
N THR A 125 -7.44 -5.79 10.03
CA THR A 125 -7.74 -6.67 11.17
C THR A 125 -6.65 -6.53 12.23
N GLU A 126 -7.03 -6.17 13.44
CA GLU A 126 -6.15 -6.18 14.61
C GLU A 126 -6.09 -7.60 15.18
N VAL A 127 -4.88 -8.11 15.36
CA VAL A 127 -4.63 -9.42 15.95
C VAL A 127 -3.67 -9.33 17.13
N ARG A 128 -3.83 -10.24 18.09
CA ARG A 128 -2.88 -10.45 19.18
C ARG A 128 -2.31 -11.85 19.15
N PHE A 129 -1.00 -11.96 19.35
CA PHE A 129 -0.31 -13.23 19.51
C PHE A 129 1.02 -13.03 20.24
N THR A 130 1.58 -14.11 20.75
CA THR A 130 2.91 -14.14 21.36
C THR A 130 3.77 -15.16 20.61
N LEU A 131 4.92 -14.74 20.09
CA LEU A 131 5.96 -15.66 19.63
C LEU A 131 6.72 -16.22 20.83
N SER A 132 7.13 -17.48 20.77
CA SER A 132 7.94 -18.09 21.82
C SER A 132 9.23 -17.29 22.05
N ALA A 133 9.65 -17.13 23.31
CA ALA A 133 10.84 -16.34 23.66
C ALA A 133 12.16 -16.93 23.12
N ASP A 134 12.17 -18.22 22.77
CA ASP A 134 13.30 -18.92 22.14
C ASP A 134 13.24 -18.92 20.60
N PHE A 135 12.27 -18.23 20.00
CA PHE A 135 12.18 -18.10 18.55
C PHE A 135 13.41 -17.36 18.00
N SER A 136 14.13 -18.01 17.07
CA SER A 136 15.39 -17.51 16.52
C SER A 136 15.34 -17.18 15.03
N GLY A 137 14.17 -17.32 14.39
CA GLY A 137 13.97 -16.89 13.01
C GLY A 137 13.99 -15.36 12.88
N SER A 138 14.37 -14.87 11.71
CA SER A 138 14.34 -13.43 11.38
C SER A 138 12.99 -12.96 10.85
N THR A 139 12.12 -13.90 10.47
CA THR A 139 10.78 -13.67 9.93
C THR A 139 9.84 -14.76 10.39
N VAL A 140 8.55 -14.45 10.44
CA VAL A 140 7.47 -15.42 10.59
C VAL A 140 6.44 -15.21 9.45
N PRO A 141 6.15 -16.24 8.64
CA PRO A 141 5.15 -16.12 7.59
C PRO A 141 3.74 -16.04 8.19
N VAL A 142 2.97 -15.04 7.80
CA VAL A 142 1.59 -14.81 8.25
C VAL A 142 0.62 -15.09 7.10
N THR A 143 -0.38 -15.92 7.35
CA THR A 143 -1.47 -16.19 6.40
C THR A 143 -2.81 -15.88 7.03
N VAL A 144 -3.75 -15.39 6.23
CA VAL A 144 -5.15 -15.19 6.65
C VAL A 144 -6.09 -16.05 5.81
N THR A 145 -7.17 -16.54 6.42
CA THR A 145 -8.16 -17.39 5.75
C THR A 145 -9.54 -16.76 5.83
N SER A 146 -10.30 -16.87 4.74
CA SER A 146 -11.72 -16.55 4.65
C SER A 146 -12.46 -17.68 3.94
N GLU A 147 -13.77 -17.55 3.74
CA GLU A 147 -14.54 -18.47 2.89
C GLU A 147 -14.00 -18.55 1.45
N ALA A 148 -13.41 -17.47 0.93
CA ALA A 148 -12.83 -17.42 -0.41
C ALA A 148 -11.49 -18.17 -0.53
N GLY A 149 -10.92 -18.60 0.61
CA GLY A 149 -9.65 -19.31 0.72
C GLY A 149 -8.60 -18.54 1.53
N THR A 150 -7.38 -19.08 1.51
CA THR A 150 -6.21 -18.56 2.24
C THR A 150 -5.38 -17.62 1.36
N SER A 151 -4.89 -16.53 1.95
CA SER A 151 -4.00 -15.57 1.31
C SER A 151 -2.64 -16.20 0.92
N ALA A 152 -1.86 -15.47 0.12
CA ALA A 152 -0.41 -15.69 0.12
C ALA A 152 0.17 -15.37 1.51
N ALA A 153 1.33 -15.93 1.83
CA ALA A 153 2.05 -15.60 3.05
C ALA A 153 2.63 -14.19 2.96
N PHE A 154 2.58 -13.46 4.08
CA PHE A 154 3.27 -12.19 4.28
C PHE A 154 4.36 -12.39 5.34
N GLU A 155 5.60 -12.04 5.03
CA GLU A 155 6.72 -12.21 5.95
C GLU A 155 6.77 -11.08 6.97
N LEU A 156 6.39 -11.36 8.22
CA LEU A 156 6.52 -10.41 9.32
C LEU A 156 7.93 -10.52 9.92
N LEU A 157 8.62 -9.40 10.07
CA LEU A 157 9.96 -9.39 10.67
C LEU A 157 9.90 -9.79 12.15
N VAL A 158 10.95 -10.47 12.60
CA VAL A 158 11.14 -10.81 14.01
C VAL A 158 12.49 -10.30 14.47
N LEU A 159 12.46 -9.37 15.43
CA LEU A 159 13.64 -8.65 15.91
C LEU A 159 13.75 -8.73 17.44
N GLY A 160 14.97 -8.91 17.93
CA GLY A 160 15.25 -8.91 19.37
C GLY A 160 15.09 -7.51 19.96
N GLN A 161 14.53 -7.42 21.17
CA GLN A 161 14.31 -6.12 21.82
C GLN A 161 15.61 -5.33 22.05
N ASP A 162 16.72 -6.04 22.27
CA ASP A 162 18.04 -5.46 22.45
C ASP A 162 18.62 -4.83 21.17
N GLN A 163 18.09 -5.25 20.01
CA GLN A 163 18.51 -4.79 18.68
C GLN A 163 17.83 -3.48 18.26
N ILE A 164 16.73 -3.09 18.92
CA ILE A 164 15.89 -1.96 18.49
C ILE A 164 16.05 -0.77 19.42
N ILE A 165 16.09 0.43 18.82
CA ILE A 165 15.85 1.71 19.47
C ILE A 165 14.56 2.26 18.85
N ALA A 166 13.60 2.69 19.67
CA ALA A 166 12.44 3.42 19.15
C ALA A 166 12.83 4.87 18.83
N GLU A 167 12.24 5.45 17.80
CA GLU A 167 12.25 6.90 17.60
C GLU A 167 11.70 7.61 18.83
N VAL A 168 12.19 8.83 19.07
CA VAL A 168 11.74 9.69 20.15
C VAL A 168 11.50 11.08 19.59
N GLU A 169 10.24 11.48 19.62
CA GLU A 169 9.77 12.77 19.15
C GLU A 169 9.76 13.84 20.25
N PRO A 170 9.96 15.13 19.92
CA PRO A 170 10.19 15.66 18.58
C PRO A 170 11.66 15.54 18.14
N ASN A 171 11.92 15.08 16.91
CA ASN A 171 13.24 15.05 16.29
C ASN A 171 13.29 15.76 14.91
N ASP A 172 12.27 16.58 14.60
CA ASP A 172 11.99 17.34 13.35
C ASP A 172 13.05 18.36 12.86
N SER A 173 14.25 18.40 13.44
CA SER A 173 15.30 19.33 13.00
C SER A 173 16.70 18.90 13.42
N LEU A 174 17.71 19.43 12.72
CA LEU A 174 19.13 19.23 13.08
C LEU A 174 19.48 19.58 14.54
N ARG A 175 18.71 20.48 15.17
CA ARG A 175 18.92 20.90 16.58
C ARG A 175 18.21 20.00 17.60
N LYS A 176 17.23 19.22 17.17
CA LYS A 176 16.46 18.28 17.99
C LYS A 176 16.80 16.82 17.69
N ALA A 177 17.87 16.60 16.93
CA ALA A 177 18.24 15.27 16.46
C ALA A 177 18.31 14.27 17.62
N GLN A 178 17.69 13.11 17.45
CA GLN A 178 17.77 12.02 18.40
C GLN A 178 19.17 11.42 18.34
N SER A 179 19.91 11.46 19.45
CA SER A 179 21.21 10.79 19.53
C SER A 179 21.04 9.27 19.46
N ILE A 180 21.76 8.63 18.54
CA ILE A 180 21.74 7.18 18.34
C ILE A 180 23.16 6.60 18.38
N THR A 181 23.24 5.30 18.65
CA THR A 181 24.49 4.55 18.56
C THR A 181 24.41 3.59 17.39
N ALA A 182 25.45 3.57 16.55
CA ALA A 182 25.55 2.62 15.44
C ALA A 182 25.52 1.16 15.93
N GLY A 183 24.99 0.25 15.10
CA GLY A 183 24.89 -1.18 15.41
C GLY A 183 23.52 -1.64 15.92
N LYS A 184 22.59 -0.71 16.18
CA LYS A 184 21.17 -1.01 16.44
C LYS A 184 20.29 -0.59 15.25
N LEU A 185 19.11 -1.19 15.16
CA LEU A 185 18.05 -0.74 14.28
C LEU A 185 17.22 0.32 14.99
N ILE A 186 16.88 1.38 14.28
CA ILE A 186 15.95 2.40 14.77
C ILE A 186 14.59 2.09 14.15
N SER A 187 13.56 1.93 14.97
CA SER A 187 12.17 1.80 14.53
C SER A 187 11.50 3.15 14.63
N GLY A 188 11.02 3.66 13.50
CA GLY A 188 10.34 4.94 13.45
C GLY A 188 9.20 4.99 12.45
N GLN A 189 8.61 6.16 12.34
CA GLN A 189 7.47 6.47 11.50
C GLN A 189 7.46 7.95 11.10
N ILE A 190 7.41 8.20 9.80
CA ILE A 190 7.11 9.52 9.24
C ILE A 190 5.59 9.71 9.34
N GLY A 191 5.12 10.13 10.52
CA GLY A 191 3.75 9.98 11.00
C GLY A 191 2.75 10.99 10.43
N GLN A 192 3.23 12.06 9.80
CA GLN A 192 2.40 13.12 9.22
C GLN A 192 3.05 13.77 8.00
N ALA A 193 2.27 14.59 7.28
CA ALA A 193 2.79 15.31 6.13
C ALA A 193 3.93 16.25 6.54
N ARG A 194 5.04 16.22 5.80
CA ARG A 194 6.29 16.97 6.05
C ARG A 194 6.96 16.66 7.39
N ASP A 195 6.68 15.48 7.93
CA ASP A 195 7.44 14.96 9.05
C ASP A 195 8.86 14.60 8.60
N VAL A 196 9.83 14.81 9.50
CA VAL A 196 11.25 14.68 9.21
C VAL A 196 11.94 14.09 10.42
N ASP A 197 12.48 12.90 10.31
CA ASP A 197 13.20 12.30 11.43
C ASP A 197 14.69 12.59 11.33
N VAL A 198 15.24 13.23 12.36
CA VAL A 198 16.68 13.54 12.42
C VAL A 198 17.37 12.74 13.51
N TYR A 199 18.42 12.03 13.10
CA TYR A 199 19.26 11.22 13.97
C TYR A 199 20.70 11.71 13.99
N GLU A 200 21.31 11.80 15.17
CA GLU A 200 22.71 12.20 15.34
C GLU A 200 23.56 11.03 15.83
N PHE A 201 24.75 10.86 15.26
CA PHE A 201 25.71 9.84 15.67
C PHE A 201 27.14 10.39 15.58
N ASN A 202 28.04 9.87 16.40
CA ASN A 202 29.46 10.23 16.35
C ASN A 202 30.23 9.27 15.43
N ALA A 203 31.10 9.84 14.60
CA ALA A 203 32.05 9.09 13.79
C ALA A 203 33.32 9.92 13.54
N GLU A 204 34.41 9.23 13.22
CA GLU A 204 35.75 9.79 13.04
C GLU A 204 36.14 9.85 11.55
N THR A 205 37.06 10.74 11.20
CA THR A 205 37.66 10.80 9.86
C THR A 205 38.20 9.43 9.44
N GLY A 206 37.92 9.03 8.20
CA GLY A 206 38.37 7.78 7.60
C GLY A 206 37.46 6.58 7.89
N GLN A 207 36.50 6.69 8.82
CA GLN A 207 35.48 5.66 8.98
C GLN A 207 34.50 5.66 7.81
N THR A 208 33.92 4.51 7.51
CA THR A 208 32.86 4.34 6.52
C THR A 208 31.52 4.21 7.23
N VAL A 209 30.59 5.09 6.86
CA VAL A 209 29.19 5.03 7.28
C VAL A 209 28.39 4.24 6.26
N VAL A 210 27.59 3.32 6.73
CA VAL A 210 26.54 2.65 5.94
C VAL A 210 25.22 2.87 6.65
N ALA A 211 24.28 3.52 5.98
CA ALA A 211 22.92 3.69 6.47
C ALA A 211 21.92 3.15 5.46
N GLU A 212 21.00 2.31 5.92
CA GLU A 212 19.99 1.64 5.11
C GLU A 212 18.63 1.78 5.78
N VAL A 213 17.64 2.21 5.00
CA VAL A 213 16.23 2.18 5.41
C VAL A 213 15.62 0.86 4.95
N MET A 214 14.69 0.34 5.73
CA MET A 214 13.87 -0.82 5.39
C MET A 214 12.42 -0.46 5.68
N ALA A 215 11.66 -0.20 4.63
CA ALA A 215 10.27 0.21 4.72
C ALA A 215 9.46 -0.51 3.63
N ALA A 216 9.59 -0.09 2.37
CA ALA A 216 8.79 -0.57 1.25
C ALA A 216 8.96 -2.07 1.00
N ARG A 217 10.18 -2.62 1.17
CA ARG A 217 10.41 -4.07 1.08
C ARG A 217 9.63 -4.90 2.11
N HIS A 218 9.11 -4.25 3.16
CA HIS A 218 8.29 -4.85 4.21
C HIS A 218 6.84 -4.32 4.21
N GLY A 219 6.39 -3.76 3.08
CA GLY A 219 5.01 -3.34 2.87
C GLY A 219 4.65 -1.94 3.38
N SER A 220 5.60 -1.19 3.94
CA SER A 220 5.36 0.23 4.25
C SER A 220 5.10 1.02 2.95
N PRO A 221 4.14 1.95 2.92
CA PRO A 221 3.95 2.84 1.78
C PRO A 221 4.96 3.99 1.72
N LEU A 222 5.92 4.04 2.64
CA LEU A 222 6.92 5.09 2.70
C LEU A 222 7.84 5.06 1.48
N ASP A 223 7.90 6.20 0.80
CA ASP A 223 8.89 6.51 -0.23
C ASP A 223 10.02 7.28 0.47
N ALA A 224 11.01 6.56 0.98
CA ALA A 224 11.97 7.13 1.92
C ALA A 224 13.12 7.85 1.21
N GLN A 225 13.44 9.05 1.66
CA GLN A 225 14.66 9.74 1.29
C GLN A 225 15.58 9.87 2.51
N LEU A 226 16.87 9.58 2.33
CA LEU A 226 17.88 9.63 3.36
C LEU A 226 19.01 10.60 2.98
N THR A 227 19.27 11.59 3.82
CA THR A 227 20.35 12.57 3.64
C THR A 227 21.36 12.48 4.77
N LEU A 228 22.65 12.49 4.44
CA LEU A 228 23.74 12.61 5.42
C LEU A 228 24.27 14.05 5.45
N PHE A 229 24.27 14.65 6.64
CA PHE A 229 24.86 15.95 6.93
C PHE A 229 26.16 15.78 7.72
N ASP A 230 27.16 16.60 7.38
CA ASP A 230 28.41 16.71 8.12
C ASP A 230 28.22 17.52 9.43
N PRO A 231 29.25 17.56 10.31
CA PRO A 231 29.19 18.33 11.55
C PRO A 231 28.97 19.84 11.37
N SER A 232 29.29 20.40 10.20
CA SER A 232 29.07 21.80 9.85
C SER A 232 27.65 22.09 9.34
N GLY A 233 26.84 21.05 9.13
CA GLY A 233 25.48 21.15 8.59
C GLY A 233 25.43 21.18 7.06
N GLN A 234 26.49 20.75 6.37
CA GLN A 234 26.48 20.60 4.91
C GLN A 234 26.06 19.20 4.51
N ILE A 235 25.31 19.10 3.40
CA ILE A 235 24.94 17.82 2.80
C ILE A 235 26.19 17.16 2.21
N VAL A 236 26.42 15.90 2.58
CA VAL A 236 27.48 15.07 2.01
C VAL A 236 26.95 14.15 0.93
N THR A 237 25.81 13.51 1.19
CA THR A 237 25.15 12.64 0.21
C THR A 237 23.66 12.52 0.48
N ILE A 238 22.91 12.18 -0.56
CA ILE A 238 21.47 11.91 -0.55
C ILE A 238 21.25 10.57 -1.26
N ALA A 239 20.37 9.73 -0.71
CA ALA A 239 19.88 8.51 -1.32
C ALA A 239 18.35 8.50 -1.24
N ASP A 240 17.69 8.05 -2.29
CA ASP A 240 16.23 8.00 -2.42
C ASP A 240 15.82 6.55 -2.75
N ASP A 241 16.29 6.05 -3.89
CA ASP A 241 16.13 4.66 -4.28
C ASP A 241 17.45 3.87 -4.16
N ALA A 242 17.35 2.59 -3.80
CA ALA A 242 18.35 1.58 -4.17
C ALA A 242 17.90 0.89 -5.46
N GLU A 243 18.84 0.41 -6.30
CA GLU A 243 18.61 -0.05 -7.69
C GLU A 243 17.23 -0.67 -8.01
N LYS A 244 16.75 -1.61 -7.18
CA LYS A 244 15.49 -2.36 -7.39
C LYS A 244 14.52 -2.23 -6.22
N ASN A 245 14.74 -1.29 -5.31
CA ASN A 245 14.00 -1.13 -4.09
C ASN A 245 13.91 0.35 -3.71
N PRO A 246 12.71 0.93 -3.51
CA PRO A 246 12.55 2.31 -3.05
C PRO A 246 13.02 2.56 -1.60
N ASP A 247 13.68 1.58 -0.99
CA ASP A 247 14.36 1.77 0.28
C ASP A 247 15.79 2.30 0.06
N PRO A 248 16.13 3.52 0.53
CA PRO A 248 17.43 4.13 0.32
C PRO A 248 18.53 3.44 1.10
N ARG A 249 19.72 3.38 0.49
CA ARG A 249 20.98 3.00 1.13
C ARG A 249 22.09 3.96 0.74
N LEU A 250 22.78 4.52 1.72
CA LEU A 250 23.99 5.31 1.52
C LEU A 250 25.21 4.59 2.10
N GLU A 251 26.35 4.78 1.44
CA GLU A 251 27.65 4.31 1.90
C GLU A 251 28.71 5.34 1.53
N THR A 252 29.44 5.86 2.52
CA THR A 252 30.46 6.90 2.29
C THR A 252 31.55 6.87 3.35
N THR A 253 32.78 7.18 2.94
CA THR A 253 33.94 7.35 3.83
C THR A 253 34.03 8.80 4.27
N LEU A 254 34.10 9.02 5.58
CA LEU A 254 34.01 10.34 6.19
C LEU A 254 35.33 11.09 6.08
N SER A 255 35.26 12.38 5.74
CA SER A 255 36.40 13.28 5.69
C SER A 255 36.67 14.01 7.02
N GLY A 256 35.75 13.95 7.98
CA GLY A 256 35.79 14.69 9.23
C GLY A 256 35.29 13.87 10.43
N SER A 257 35.76 14.24 11.61
CA SER A 257 35.27 13.74 12.90
C SER A 257 34.19 14.66 13.47
N GLY A 258 33.21 14.08 14.15
CA GLY A 258 32.21 14.84 14.92
C GLY A 258 30.82 14.24 14.89
N PRO A 259 29.81 15.00 15.34
CA PRO A 259 28.42 14.59 15.22
C PRO A 259 27.97 14.72 13.76
N TRP A 260 27.72 13.57 13.14
CA TRP A 260 27.09 13.44 11.85
C TRP A 260 25.58 13.30 12.03
N ARG A 261 24.80 13.75 11.05
CA ARG A 261 23.33 13.66 11.12
C ARG A 261 22.76 12.94 9.92
N LEU A 262 21.87 11.98 10.16
CA LEU A 262 20.98 11.42 9.16
C LEU A 262 19.64 12.14 9.25
N VAL A 263 19.10 12.51 8.10
CA VAL A 263 17.77 13.08 7.95
C VAL A 263 16.97 12.13 7.08
N LEU A 264 15.83 11.65 7.59
CA LEU A 264 14.91 10.76 6.91
C LEU A 264 13.57 11.47 6.72
N LEU A 265 13.02 11.40 5.52
CA LEU A 265 11.69 11.96 5.22
C LEU A 265 10.96 11.11 4.17
N ASP A 266 9.68 11.37 3.97
CA ASP A 266 8.93 10.89 2.80
C ASP A 266 9.22 11.79 1.59
N ALA A 267 9.75 11.24 0.50
CA ALA A 267 10.17 11.96 -0.70
C ALA A 267 9.02 12.77 -1.36
N THR A 268 7.77 12.44 -1.04
CA THR A 268 6.57 13.12 -1.53
C THR A 268 5.93 14.08 -0.53
N ASP A 269 6.51 14.24 0.66
CA ASP A 269 5.98 14.99 1.82
C ASP A 269 4.61 14.50 2.33
N ARG A 270 4.29 13.21 2.15
CA ARG A 270 2.96 12.62 2.45
C ARG A 270 2.97 11.61 3.59
N GLY A 271 3.92 11.75 4.52
CA GLY A 271 3.95 10.98 5.76
C GLY A 271 2.56 10.85 6.41
N ASN A 272 2.32 9.67 6.97
CA ASN A 272 1.10 9.35 7.70
C ASN A 272 1.38 8.15 8.63
N SER A 273 0.39 7.77 9.44
CA SER A 273 0.51 6.69 10.42
C SER A 273 0.76 5.29 9.85
N LEU A 274 0.92 5.12 8.53
CA LEU A 274 1.33 3.87 7.89
C LEU A 274 2.79 3.87 7.44
N ASN A 275 3.45 5.04 7.37
CA ASN A 275 4.81 5.21 6.86
C ASN A 275 5.86 4.84 7.91
N SER A 276 5.82 3.59 8.40
CA SER A 276 6.82 3.04 9.32
C SER A 276 8.10 2.65 8.59
N TYR A 277 9.21 2.67 9.30
CA TYR A 277 10.50 2.22 8.78
C TYR A 277 11.38 1.60 9.87
N LEU A 278 12.40 0.87 9.42
CA LEU A 278 13.56 0.51 10.21
C LEU A 278 14.81 1.14 9.59
N LEU A 279 15.60 1.87 10.37
CA LEU A 279 16.87 2.45 9.95
C LEU A 279 18.03 1.67 10.56
N LYS A 280 18.90 1.12 9.72
CA LYS A 280 20.14 0.46 10.13
C LYS A 280 21.32 1.40 9.90
N LEU A 281 22.05 1.73 10.96
CA LEU A 281 23.30 2.49 10.90
C LEU A 281 24.50 1.64 11.31
N THR A 282 25.52 1.59 10.46
CA THR A 282 26.83 0.98 10.76
C THR A 282 27.95 2.00 10.52
N VAL A 283 28.93 2.02 11.41
CA VAL A 283 30.17 2.80 11.28
C VAL A 283 31.34 1.84 11.42
N ARG A 284 32.24 1.79 10.43
CA ARG A 284 33.33 0.81 10.35
C ARG A 284 34.63 1.39 9.81
#